data_AF-K9ZMN5-F1
#
_entry.id   AF-K9ZMN5-F1
#
_cell.length_a   1.000
_cell.length_b   1.000
_cell.length_c   1.000
_cell.angle_alpha   90.00
_cell.angle_beta   90.00
_cell.angle_gamma   90.00
#
_symmetry.space_group_name_H-M   'P 1'
#
loop_
_entity.id
_entity.type
_entity.pdbx_description
1 polymer ?
#
loop_
_entity_poly.entity_id
_entity_poly.type
_entity_poly.pdbx_seq_one_letter_code
_entity_poly.pdbx_strand_id
1 'polypeptide(L)'
;MNNLKSMETKLLFQEFQICTQLQYNGQLKIQTLQGKSWIFYYSLGQLVWATGGIHPSRRLRRNIAQFCPQIDTNKLFLNSEDTSLDYWDYQLLENLHQDQKIQLNQINAIAESTISELLFDLVQQANFNSFNCERNQEVILRLQTSSTNANMFLQQMQNCWNNWSQAGLASLSPDLAPVLLKPEKLRQQVSPNVYKNFENLINGKHTLWDLAVKMKQSVLSVSRSLLPYIQQGITKLVEVPDLPLAVARVKNSHMITRINSGNIPLIACVDDSPQVCQILERIITSNGMRFLKIQDPLQALPILIQNKPDLIFLDLMMPGMNGYELCTSLRRTTTFANTPLAILTGSNGAFDRARAKVFGATDFINKPISIDKIWSIVDKYLSTAPKNVHLSNSCFLPSVNDESLCTSS
;
A
#
# COMPACT_ATOMS: atom_id res chain seq x y z
N MET A 1 31.30 4.48 -24.20
CA MET A 1 30.15 3.77 -23.59
C MET A 1 30.19 3.64 -22.07
N ASN A 2 31.32 3.82 -21.36
CA ASN A 2 31.34 3.77 -19.87
C ASN A 2 30.95 5.09 -19.18
N ASN A 3 31.00 6.26 -19.85
CA ASN A 3 30.67 7.54 -19.22
C ASN A 3 29.16 7.77 -19.00
N LEU A 4 28.31 7.31 -19.92
CA LEU A 4 26.84 7.37 -19.80
C LEU A 4 26.32 6.52 -18.63
N LYS A 5 26.92 5.34 -18.38
CA LYS A 5 26.58 4.43 -17.27
C LYS A 5 26.69 5.10 -15.89
N SER A 6 27.63 6.05 -15.75
CA SER A 6 27.83 6.78 -14.49
C SER A 6 26.91 7.98 -14.33
N MET A 7 26.36 8.52 -15.41
CA MET A 7 25.68 9.82 -15.38
C MET A 7 24.22 9.70 -14.92
N GLU A 8 23.45 8.78 -15.50
CA GLU A 8 22.05 8.51 -15.08
C GLU A 8 21.99 8.03 -13.63
N THR A 9 22.88 7.10 -13.27
CA THR A 9 23.02 6.65 -11.89
C THR A 9 23.29 7.85 -10.95
N LYS A 10 24.24 8.73 -11.29
CA LYS A 10 24.52 9.94 -10.49
C LYS A 10 23.33 10.89 -10.37
N LEU A 11 22.56 11.08 -11.44
CA LEU A 11 21.35 11.92 -11.44
C LEU A 11 20.30 11.35 -10.48
N LEU A 12 20.07 10.04 -10.53
CA LEU A 12 19.17 9.35 -9.59
C LEU A 12 19.65 9.56 -8.14
N PHE A 13 20.92 9.31 -7.86
CA PHE A 13 21.50 9.57 -6.52
C PHE A 13 21.27 11.01 -6.05
N GLN A 14 21.45 11.99 -6.94
CA GLN A 14 21.20 13.40 -6.62
C GLN A 14 19.73 13.65 -6.28
N GLU A 15 18.78 13.06 -7.01
CA GLU A 15 17.35 13.19 -6.72
C GLU A 15 16.97 12.61 -5.35
N PHE A 16 17.48 11.43 -4.99
CA PHE A 16 17.27 10.85 -3.65
C PHE A 16 17.88 11.73 -2.55
N GLN A 17 19.07 12.31 -2.80
CA GLN A 17 19.74 13.23 -1.87
C GLN A 17 18.96 14.53 -1.69
N ILE A 18 18.44 15.12 -2.77
CA ILE A 18 17.60 16.33 -2.74
C ILE A 18 16.36 16.08 -1.88
N CYS A 19 15.65 14.97 -2.08
CA CYS A 19 14.48 14.63 -1.27
C CYS A 19 14.82 14.50 0.22
N THR A 20 16.00 13.96 0.54
CA THR A 20 16.48 13.82 1.92
C THR A 20 16.83 15.18 2.54
N GLN A 21 17.57 16.03 1.80
CA GLN A 21 18.00 17.35 2.26
C GLN A 21 16.82 18.32 2.46
N LEU A 22 15.81 18.24 1.60
CA LEU A 22 14.61 19.07 1.67
C LEU A 22 13.58 18.58 2.71
N GLN A 23 13.87 17.51 3.46
CA GLN A 23 12.90 16.87 4.35
C GLN A 23 11.56 16.57 3.64
N TYR A 24 11.66 16.08 2.41
CA TYR A 24 10.51 15.94 1.52
C TYR A 24 9.44 15.02 2.10
N ASN A 25 8.18 15.37 1.87
CA ASN A 25 6.99 14.57 2.20
C ASN A 25 6.19 14.37 0.92
N GLY A 26 5.96 13.13 0.52
CA GLY A 26 5.25 12.82 -0.72
C GLY A 26 5.84 11.62 -1.44
N GLN A 27 5.62 11.55 -2.75
CA GLN A 27 6.11 10.50 -3.62
C GLN A 27 7.08 11.03 -4.67
N LEU A 28 8.15 10.27 -4.89
CA LEU A 28 9.09 10.42 -6.00
C LEU A 28 8.80 9.31 -7.01
N LYS A 29 8.20 9.67 -8.14
CA LYS A 29 7.91 8.78 -9.25
C LYS A 29 9.05 8.83 -10.25
N ILE A 30 9.61 7.67 -10.57
CA ILE A 30 10.72 7.52 -11.50
C ILE A 30 10.23 6.63 -12.64
N GLN A 31 10.33 7.08 -13.88
CA GLN A 31 9.85 6.35 -15.05
C GLN A 31 10.93 6.25 -16.12
N THR A 32 11.03 5.09 -16.78
CA THR A 32 11.80 4.97 -18.01
C THR A 32 10.94 5.32 -19.23
N LEU A 33 11.59 5.70 -20.32
CA LEU A 33 10.93 5.89 -21.63
C LEU A 33 10.23 4.62 -22.17
N GLN A 34 10.61 3.45 -21.65
CA GLN A 34 10.03 2.15 -21.99
C GLN A 34 8.78 1.81 -21.15
N GLY A 35 8.30 2.75 -20.32
CA GLY A 35 7.08 2.61 -19.54
C GLY A 35 7.22 1.87 -18.21
N LYS A 36 8.44 1.53 -17.77
CA LYS A 36 8.65 1.00 -16.41
C LYS A 36 8.61 2.15 -15.41
N SER A 37 7.97 1.93 -14.26
CA SER A 37 7.84 2.95 -13.22
C SER A 37 8.17 2.41 -11.83
N TRP A 38 8.78 3.26 -11.03
CA TRP A 38 9.04 3.08 -9.60
C TRP A 38 8.48 4.28 -8.86
N ILE A 39 7.94 4.05 -7.66
CA ILE A 39 7.44 5.13 -6.81
C ILE A 39 8.05 4.93 -5.43
N PHE A 40 8.74 5.95 -4.94
CA PHE A 40 9.36 5.98 -3.62
C PHE A 40 8.61 6.97 -2.74
N TYR A 41 8.17 6.53 -1.57
CA TYR A 41 7.42 7.36 -0.64
C TYR A 41 8.34 7.89 0.45
N TYR A 42 8.20 9.18 0.72
CA TYR A 42 8.99 9.94 1.67
C TYR A 42 8.15 10.54 2.78
N SER A 43 8.70 10.52 4.00
CA SER A 43 8.20 11.30 5.13
C SER A 43 9.39 11.98 5.83
N LEU A 44 9.36 13.31 5.96
CA LEU A 44 10.41 14.14 6.55
C LEU A 44 11.80 13.84 5.98
N GLY A 45 11.89 13.56 4.67
CA GLY A 45 13.12 13.21 3.97
C GLY A 45 13.59 11.77 4.15
N GLN A 46 12.82 10.93 4.84
CA GLN A 46 13.12 9.51 5.03
C GLN A 46 12.30 8.65 4.07
N LEU A 47 12.92 7.63 3.49
CA LEU A 47 12.20 6.64 2.70
C LEU A 47 11.41 5.71 3.62
N VAL A 48 10.10 5.68 3.41
CA VAL A 48 9.16 4.85 4.20
C VAL A 48 8.62 3.66 3.41
N TRP A 49 8.52 3.78 2.08
CA TRP A 49 8.06 2.69 1.21
C TRP A 49 8.55 2.88 -0.22
N ALA A 50 8.50 1.81 -1.01
CA ALA A 50 8.70 1.87 -2.44
C ALA A 50 7.88 0.78 -3.15
N THR A 51 7.41 1.08 -4.36
CA THR A 51 6.63 0.14 -5.18
C THR A 51 6.94 0.30 -6.67
N GLY A 52 6.38 -0.57 -7.51
CA GLY A 52 6.63 -0.66 -8.95
C GLY A 52 7.70 -1.68 -9.32
N GLY A 53 8.42 -1.41 -10.41
CA GLY A 53 9.41 -2.32 -10.99
C GLY A 53 8.82 -3.61 -11.55
N ILE A 54 9.64 -4.65 -11.64
CA ILE A 54 9.24 -5.96 -12.17
C ILE A 54 8.74 -6.86 -11.01
N HIS A 55 7.65 -7.60 -11.24
CA HIS A 55 7.07 -8.58 -10.33
C HIS A 55 6.71 -8.09 -8.89
N PRO A 56 5.90 -7.03 -8.73
CA PRO A 56 5.52 -6.53 -7.40
C PRO A 56 4.83 -7.60 -6.54
N SER A 57 4.04 -8.50 -7.14
CA SER A 57 3.33 -9.55 -6.40
C SER A 57 4.27 -10.63 -5.87
N ARG A 58 5.24 -11.09 -6.68
CA ARG A 58 6.30 -12.00 -6.21
C ARG A 58 7.11 -11.37 -5.09
N ARG A 59 7.52 -10.11 -5.24
CA ARG A 59 8.29 -9.38 -4.22
C ARG A 59 7.58 -9.37 -2.88
N LEU A 60 6.31 -8.97 -2.87
CA LEU A 60 5.50 -8.96 -1.67
C LEU A 60 5.42 -10.35 -1.03
N ARG A 61 5.12 -11.40 -1.81
CA ARG A 61 5.05 -12.77 -1.29
C ARG A 61 6.37 -13.25 -0.70
N ARG A 62 7.50 -12.92 -1.33
CA ARG A 62 8.84 -13.23 -0.79
C ARG A 62 9.06 -12.56 0.55
N ASN A 63 8.79 -11.26 0.64
CA ASN A 63 8.98 -10.49 1.86
C ASN A 63 8.06 -10.97 3.00
N ILE A 64 6.78 -11.25 2.70
CA ILE A 64 5.86 -11.82 3.69
C ILE A 64 6.34 -13.20 4.13
N ALA A 65 6.73 -14.09 3.22
CA ALA A 65 7.21 -15.42 3.59
C ALA A 65 8.49 -15.38 4.45
N GLN A 66 9.35 -14.37 4.24
CA GLN A 66 10.60 -14.19 4.97
C GLN A 66 10.40 -13.59 6.37
N PHE A 67 9.58 -12.54 6.49
CA PHE A 67 9.46 -11.77 7.74
C PHE A 67 8.17 -12.07 8.52
N CYS A 68 7.16 -12.63 7.86
CA CYS A 68 5.86 -12.99 8.42
C CYS A 68 5.50 -14.46 8.10
N PRO A 69 6.28 -15.45 8.58
CA PRO A 69 6.05 -16.87 8.26
C PRO A 69 4.69 -17.39 8.73
N GLN A 70 4.02 -16.68 9.64
CA GLN A 70 2.67 -16.98 10.10
C GLN A 70 1.57 -16.68 9.07
N ILE A 71 1.87 -15.89 8.03
CA ILE A 71 0.90 -15.49 7.01
C ILE A 71 0.94 -16.45 5.82
N ASP A 72 -0.21 -17.04 5.50
CA ASP A 72 -0.37 -17.85 4.29
C ASP A 72 -0.46 -16.95 3.06
N THR A 73 0.66 -16.84 2.33
CA THR A 73 0.78 -16.00 1.12
C THR A 73 -0.15 -16.42 -0.02
N ASN A 74 -0.69 -17.64 0.00
CA ASN A 74 -1.65 -18.11 -1.01
C ASN A 74 -3.09 -17.68 -0.70
N LYS A 75 -3.36 -17.24 0.53
CA LYS A 75 -4.67 -16.74 0.99
C LYS A 75 -4.74 -15.22 1.07
N LEU A 76 -3.73 -14.51 0.55
CA LEU A 76 -3.76 -13.05 0.48
C LEU A 76 -4.76 -12.62 -0.60
N PHE A 77 -5.82 -11.95 -0.16
CA PHE A 77 -6.82 -11.37 -1.04
C PHE A 77 -6.67 -9.85 -1.09
N LEU A 78 -6.73 -9.30 -2.30
CA LEU A 78 -6.88 -7.87 -2.52
C LEU A 78 -8.32 -7.57 -2.93
N ASN A 79 -8.86 -6.45 -2.43
CA ASN A 79 -10.11 -5.91 -2.95
C ASN A 79 -9.83 -5.32 -4.34
N SER A 80 -10.76 -5.47 -5.28
CA SER A 80 -10.62 -4.96 -6.65
C SER A 80 -10.44 -3.43 -6.75
N GLU A 81 -10.85 -2.69 -5.71
CA GLU A 81 -10.65 -1.24 -5.63
C GLU A 81 -9.24 -0.86 -5.14
N ASP A 82 -8.61 -1.72 -4.34
CA ASP A 82 -7.26 -1.51 -3.83
C ASP A 82 -6.20 -1.75 -4.93
N THR A 83 -6.48 -2.62 -5.91
CA THR A 83 -5.57 -2.88 -7.04
C THR A 83 -5.35 -1.69 -7.98
N SER A 84 -6.20 -0.66 -7.93
CA SER A 84 -6.01 0.57 -8.72
C SER A 84 -5.11 1.61 -8.05
N LEU A 85 -4.69 1.37 -6.80
CA LEU A 85 -3.78 2.26 -6.09
C LEU A 85 -2.33 1.87 -6.38
N ASP A 86 -1.48 2.88 -6.62
CA ASP A 86 -0.05 2.66 -6.83
C ASP A 86 0.63 1.98 -5.62
N TYR A 87 0.09 2.14 -4.41
CA TYR A 87 0.61 1.61 -3.13
C TYR A 87 -0.24 0.48 -2.52
N TRP A 88 -0.93 -0.30 -3.35
CA TRP A 88 -1.80 -1.41 -2.90
C TRP A 88 -1.09 -2.40 -1.97
N ASP A 89 0.21 -2.61 -2.19
CA ASP A 89 1.07 -3.52 -1.44
C ASP A 89 1.31 -3.02 0.00
N TYR A 90 1.52 -1.72 0.17
CA TYR A 90 1.61 -1.07 1.48
C TYR A 90 0.27 -1.13 2.23
N GLN A 91 -0.84 -0.87 1.53
CA GLN A 91 -2.17 -0.89 2.15
C GLN A 91 -2.53 -2.29 2.68
N LEU A 92 -2.13 -3.35 1.96
CA LEU A 92 -2.29 -4.71 2.47
C LEU A 92 -1.55 -4.93 3.78
N LEU A 93 -0.31 -4.44 3.91
CA LEU A 93 0.47 -4.56 5.15
C LEU A 93 -0.18 -3.75 6.28
N GLU A 94 -0.68 -2.55 5.99
CA GLU A 94 -1.42 -1.74 6.97
C GLU A 94 -2.66 -2.48 7.49
N ASN A 95 -3.44 -3.09 6.59
CA ASN A 95 -4.61 -3.90 6.96
C ASN A 95 -4.22 -5.11 7.83
N LEU A 96 -3.13 -5.82 7.49
CA LEU A 96 -2.64 -6.95 8.28
C LEU A 96 -2.18 -6.52 9.69
N HIS A 97 -1.64 -5.31 9.83
CA HIS A 97 -1.24 -4.76 11.12
C HIS A 97 -2.43 -4.28 11.95
N GLN A 98 -3.43 -3.65 11.32
CA GLN A 98 -4.69 -3.31 11.98
C GLN A 98 -5.40 -4.56 12.51
N ASP A 99 -5.37 -5.65 11.75
CA ASP A 99 -5.86 -6.97 12.16
C ASP A 99 -4.98 -7.67 13.22
N GLN A 100 -3.90 -7.03 13.70
CA GLN A 100 -2.91 -7.58 14.64
C GLN A 100 -2.23 -8.88 14.18
N LYS A 101 -2.22 -9.17 12.87
CA LYS A 101 -1.60 -10.37 12.29
C LYS A 101 -0.09 -10.22 12.09
N ILE A 102 0.37 -8.97 11.92
CA ILE A 102 1.78 -8.62 11.79
C ILE A 102 2.13 -7.44 12.70
N GLN A 103 3.38 -7.40 13.14
CA GLN A 103 3.91 -6.33 14.00
C GLN A 103 4.62 -5.25 13.18
N LEU A 104 4.78 -4.05 13.77
CA LEU A 104 5.44 -2.92 13.12
C LEU A 104 6.89 -3.21 12.70
N ASN A 105 7.64 -3.98 13.51
CA ASN A 105 9.00 -4.41 13.16
C ASN A 105 9.04 -5.29 11.89
N GLN A 106 8.03 -6.14 11.67
CA GLN A 106 7.89 -6.96 10.48
C GLN A 106 7.59 -6.09 9.26
N ILE A 107 6.72 -5.08 9.40
CA ILE A 107 6.46 -4.09 8.34
C ILE A 107 7.74 -3.35 7.98
N ASN A 108 8.50 -2.88 8.97
CA ASN A 108 9.75 -2.16 8.73
C ASN A 108 10.72 -3.05 7.95
N ALA A 109 10.94 -4.29 8.38
CA ALA A 109 11.82 -5.23 7.67
C ALA A 109 11.36 -5.50 6.22
N ILE A 110 10.06 -5.60 5.98
CA ILE A 110 9.49 -5.73 4.63
C ILE A 110 9.75 -4.47 3.80
N ALA A 111 9.57 -3.28 4.39
CA ALA A 111 9.84 -2.01 3.72
C ALA A 111 11.31 -1.86 3.34
N GLU A 112 12.24 -2.12 4.27
CA GLU A 112 13.68 -2.04 4.01
C GLU A 112 14.12 -3.01 2.90
N SER A 113 13.60 -4.24 2.93
CA SER A 113 13.86 -5.27 1.92
C SER A 113 13.28 -4.85 0.55
N THR A 114 12.06 -4.32 0.52
CA THR A 114 11.39 -3.84 -0.70
C THR A 114 12.12 -2.66 -1.32
N ILE A 115 12.49 -1.66 -0.51
CA ILE A 115 13.26 -0.49 -0.95
C ILE A 115 14.60 -0.94 -1.53
N SER A 116 15.32 -1.82 -0.84
CA SER A 116 16.62 -2.33 -1.30
C SER A 116 16.53 -3.07 -2.63
N GLU A 117 15.50 -3.92 -2.81
CA GLU A 117 15.26 -4.63 -4.07
C GLU A 117 14.97 -3.65 -5.22
N LEU A 118 14.13 -2.64 -4.97
CA LEU A 118 13.75 -1.67 -5.99
C LEU A 118 14.87 -0.71 -6.38
N LEU A 119 15.65 -0.29 -5.40
CA LEU A 119 16.86 0.49 -5.62
C LEU A 119 17.88 -0.29 -6.47
N PHE A 120 18.03 -1.59 -6.22
CA PHE A 120 18.88 -2.45 -7.04
C PHE A 120 18.37 -2.55 -8.49
N ASP A 121 17.07 -2.81 -8.70
CA ASP A 121 16.48 -2.86 -10.04
C ASP A 121 16.66 -1.51 -10.77
N LEU A 122 16.39 -0.40 -10.09
CA LEU A 122 16.54 0.94 -10.65
C LEU A 122 17.97 1.23 -11.12
N VAL A 123 18.99 0.87 -10.33
CA VAL A 123 20.41 0.99 -10.76
C VAL A 123 20.72 0.05 -11.91
N GLN A 124 20.19 -1.17 -11.92
CA GLN A 124 20.36 -2.08 -13.04
C GLN A 124 19.81 -1.44 -14.33
N GLN A 125 18.58 -0.90 -14.30
CA GLN A 125 17.96 -0.23 -15.44
C GLN A 125 18.71 1.05 -15.84
N ALA A 126 19.34 1.74 -14.89
CA ALA A 126 20.08 2.98 -15.17
C ALA A 126 21.30 2.81 -16.06
N ASN A 127 21.77 1.57 -16.20
CA ASN A 127 22.83 1.27 -17.16
C ASN A 127 22.33 1.21 -18.61
N PHE A 128 21.01 1.10 -18.82
CA PHE A 128 20.41 0.85 -20.12
C PHE A 128 19.38 1.93 -20.54
N ASN A 129 18.83 2.67 -19.59
CA ASN A 129 17.71 3.57 -19.80
C ASN A 129 17.95 4.96 -19.18
N SER A 130 17.36 5.98 -19.79
CA SER A 130 17.20 7.31 -19.19
C SER A 130 15.89 7.39 -18.40
N PHE A 131 15.88 8.25 -17.37
CA PHE A 131 14.74 8.39 -16.48
C PHE A 131 14.13 9.78 -16.50
N ASN A 132 12.83 9.82 -16.27
CA ASN A 132 12.12 11.02 -15.82
C ASN A 132 11.79 10.87 -14.33
N CYS A 133 12.02 11.93 -13.56
CA CYS A 133 11.74 11.98 -12.12
C CYS A 133 10.69 13.05 -11.86
N GLU A 134 9.58 12.67 -11.24
CA GLU A 134 8.48 13.55 -10.89
C GLU A 134 8.21 13.46 -9.38
N ARG A 135 8.12 14.63 -8.73
CA ARG A 135 7.84 14.74 -7.29
C ARG A 135 6.40 15.23 -7.10
N ASN A 136 5.63 14.51 -6.31
CA ASN A 136 4.24 14.86 -6.02
C ASN A 136 3.93 14.71 -4.51
N GLN A 137 3.29 15.70 -3.90
CA GLN A 137 2.95 15.72 -2.47
C GLN A 137 1.58 15.12 -2.14
N GLU A 138 0.85 14.58 -3.12
CA GLU A 138 -0.52 14.09 -2.96
C GLU A 138 -0.68 12.90 -2.01
N VAL A 139 0.35 12.07 -1.80
CA VAL A 139 0.23 10.84 -1.00
C VAL A 139 1.20 10.86 0.17
N ILE A 140 0.66 10.90 1.39
CA ILE A 140 1.40 10.75 2.64
C ILE A 140 0.94 9.44 3.30
N LEU A 141 1.87 8.49 3.43
CA LEU A 141 1.60 7.20 4.07
C LEU A 141 1.41 7.38 5.59
N ARG A 142 0.40 6.74 6.17
CA ARG A 142 -0.05 6.98 7.55
C ARG A 142 0.81 6.28 8.60
N LEU A 143 1.33 5.09 8.31
CA LEU A 143 2.16 4.33 9.25
C LEU A 143 3.61 4.81 9.13
N GLN A 144 4.08 5.56 10.14
CA GLN A 144 5.49 5.94 10.24
C GLN A 144 6.30 4.71 10.67
N THR A 145 6.81 3.97 9.67
CA THR A 145 7.78 2.89 9.87
C THR A 145 9.09 3.48 10.41
N SER A 146 9.82 2.72 11.22
CA SER A 146 11.04 3.23 11.87
C SER A 146 12.02 3.82 10.86
N SER A 147 12.51 5.00 11.20
CA SER A 147 13.39 5.84 10.39
C SER A 147 14.68 5.13 9.99
N THR A 148 14.86 4.85 8.71
CA THR A 148 16.17 4.45 8.18
C THR A 148 16.69 5.58 7.29
N ASN A 149 17.90 6.06 7.58
CA ASN A 149 18.50 7.20 6.88
C ASN A 149 18.63 6.84 5.39
N ALA A 150 17.98 7.59 4.51
CA ALA A 150 18.01 7.39 3.06
C ALA A 150 19.44 7.21 2.51
N ASN A 151 20.42 7.89 3.10
CA ASN A 151 21.83 7.76 2.74
C ASN A 151 22.40 6.35 2.96
N MET A 152 21.95 5.62 3.98
CA MET A 152 22.37 4.24 4.21
C MET A 152 21.89 3.32 3.08
N PHE A 153 20.63 3.46 2.66
CA PHE A 153 20.11 2.68 1.54
C PHE A 153 20.85 2.98 0.24
N LEU A 154 21.16 4.25 -0.01
CA LEU A 154 21.93 4.66 -1.19
C LEU A 154 23.36 4.07 -1.18
N GLN A 155 24.04 4.06 -0.04
CA GLN A 155 25.37 3.43 0.09
C GLN A 155 25.30 1.91 -0.06
N GLN A 156 24.31 1.27 0.58
CA GLN A 156 24.09 -0.18 0.46
C GLN A 156 23.79 -0.56 -1.00
N MET A 157 22.95 0.20 -1.68
CA MET A 157 22.63 0.04 -3.10
C MET A 157 23.90 0.09 -3.96
N GLN A 158 24.76 1.08 -3.76
CA GLN A 158 26.01 1.21 -4.53
C GLN A 158 26.95 0.02 -4.29
N ASN A 159 27.09 -0.41 -3.04
CA ASN A 159 27.93 -1.54 -2.68
C ASN A 159 27.39 -2.85 -3.27
N CYS A 160 26.07 -3.08 -3.19
CA CYS A 160 25.42 -4.25 -3.77
C CYS A 160 25.64 -4.32 -5.28
N TRP A 161 25.44 -3.21 -6.00
CA TRP A 161 25.66 -3.17 -7.44
C TRP A 161 27.13 -3.37 -7.82
N ASN A 162 28.07 -2.74 -7.10
CA ASN A 162 29.50 -2.92 -7.34
C ASN A 162 29.91 -4.38 -7.16
N ASN A 163 29.48 -5.02 -6.06
CA ASN A 163 29.76 -6.43 -5.80
C ASN A 163 29.15 -7.35 -6.87
N TRP A 164 27.93 -7.05 -7.31
CA TRP A 164 27.25 -7.78 -8.38
C TRP A 164 28.00 -7.67 -9.72
N SER A 165 28.39 -6.45 -10.10
CA SER A 165 29.13 -6.20 -11.33
C SER A 165 30.52 -6.84 -11.30
N GLN A 166 31.25 -6.75 -10.19
CA GLN A 166 32.57 -7.37 -10.02
C GLN A 166 32.52 -8.89 -10.07
N ALA A 167 31.40 -9.49 -9.68
CA ALA A 167 31.17 -10.93 -9.79
C ALA A 167 30.89 -11.39 -11.24
N GLY A 168 30.91 -10.50 -12.24
CA GLY A 168 30.62 -10.83 -13.64
C GLY A 168 29.14 -11.02 -13.93
N LEU A 169 28.25 -10.56 -13.05
CA LEU A 169 26.80 -10.74 -13.15
C LEU A 169 26.07 -9.54 -13.77
N ALA A 170 26.79 -8.49 -14.21
CA ALA A 170 26.21 -7.24 -14.70
C ALA A 170 25.20 -7.42 -15.86
N SER A 171 25.34 -8.48 -16.66
CA SER A 171 24.44 -8.82 -17.77
C SER A 171 23.23 -9.67 -17.35
N LEU A 172 23.18 -10.14 -16.10
CA LEU A 172 22.11 -11.00 -15.59
C LEU A 172 21.13 -10.17 -14.76
N SER A 173 19.83 -10.39 -14.98
CA SER A 173 18.77 -9.84 -14.13
C SER A 173 18.37 -10.86 -13.06
N PRO A 174 18.32 -10.48 -11.78
CA PRO A 174 17.77 -11.30 -10.71
C PRO A 174 16.29 -11.70 -10.87
N ASP A 175 15.55 -11.01 -11.74
CA ASP A 175 14.14 -11.28 -12.00
C ASP A 175 13.93 -12.47 -12.93
N LEU A 176 15.01 -13.00 -13.52
CA LEU A 176 14.95 -14.19 -14.37
C LEU A 176 15.01 -15.48 -13.55
N ALA A 177 14.31 -16.50 -14.03
CA ALA A 177 14.32 -17.83 -13.44
C ALA A 177 15.32 -18.75 -14.15
N PRO A 178 16.19 -19.48 -13.42
CA PRO A 178 17.04 -20.47 -14.05
C PRO A 178 16.23 -21.71 -14.44
N VAL A 179 16.49 -22.22 -15.65
CA VAL A 179 15.96 -23.49 -16.17
C VAL A 179 17.12 -24.39 -16.59
N LEU A 180 17.01 -25.68 -16.29
CA LEU A 180 18.00 -26.68 -16.66
C LEU A 180 17.79 -27.12 -18.12
N LEU A 181 18.81 -26.95 -18.97
CA LEU A 181 18.77 -27.36 -20.38
C LEU A 181 19.51 -28.67 -20.63
N LYS A 182 20.57 -28.95 -19.87
CA LYS A 182 21.44 -30.13 -20.07
C LYS A 182 21.56 -30.95 -18.78
N PRO A 183 20.51 -31.68 -18.39
CA PRO A 183 20.50 -32.48 -17.16
C PRO A 183 21.63 -33.54 -17.14
N GLU A 184 21.88 -34.23 -18.25
CA GLU A 184 22.92 -35.26 -18.33
C GLU A 184 24.33 -34.72 -18.04
N LYS A 185 24.66 -33.54 -18.58
CA LYS A 185 25.96 -32.90 -18.36
C LYS A 185 26.12 -32.45 -16.91
N LEU A 186 25.04 -31.99 -16.27
CA LEU A 186 25.06 -31.62 -14.86
C LEU A 186 25.28 -32.86 -13.98
N ARG A 187 24.60 -33.97 -14.26
CA ARG A 187 24.67 -35.22 -13.49
C ARG A 187 26.09 -35.80 -13.42
N GLN A 188 26.91 -35.56 -14.44
CA GLN A 188 28.31 -35.98 -14.49
C GLN A 188 29.25 -35.06 -13.67
N GLN A 189 28.85 -33.82 -13.40
CA GLN A 189 29.68 -32.80 -12.76
C GLN A 189 29.42 -32.64 -11.26
N VAL A 190 28.25 -33.06 -10.78
CA VAL A 190 27.81 -32.81 -9.40
C VAL A 190 27.41 -34.09 -8.70
N SER A 191 27.43 -34.07 -7.36
CA SER A 191 26.98 -35.22 -6.57
C SER A 191 25.47 -35.46 -6.77
N PRO A 192 24.97 -36.69 -6.54
CA PRO A 192 23.56 -37.00 -6.70
C PRO A 192 22.62 -36.08 -5.89
N ASN A 193 23.04 -35.65 -4.70
CA ASN A 193 22.29 -34.73 -3.85
C ASN A 193 22.22 -33.32 -4.45
N VAL A 194 23.34 -32.82 -4.99
CA VAL A 194 23.38 -31.51 -5.66
C VAL A 194 22.54 -31.55 -6.93
N TYR A 195 22.59 -32.64 -7.69
CA TYR A 195 21.75 -32.82 -8.88
C TYR A 195 20.26 -32.75 -8.53
N LYS A 196 19.82 -33.48 -7.49
CA LYS A 196 18.44 -33.45 -7.01
C LYS A 196 18.00 -32.05 -6.57
N ASN A 197 18.90 -31.30 -5.93
CA ASN A 197 18.62 -29.92 -5.55
C ASN A 197 18.47 -29.01 -6.79
N PHE A 198 19.32 -29.18 -7.80
CA PHE A 198 19.21 -28.44 -9.07
C PHE A 198 17.90 -28.76 -9.78
N GLU A 199 17.49 -30.02 -9.86
CA GLU A 199 16.22 -30.42 -10.49
C GLU A 199 15.00 -29.80 -9.77
N ASN A 200 15.03 -29.75 -8.43
CA ASN A 200 13.95 -29.18 -7.64
C ASN A 200 13.88 -27.64 -7.68
N LEU A 201 15.03 -26.98 -7.79
CA LEU A 201 15.13 -25.52 -7.67
C LEU A 201 15.21 -24.81 -9.04
N ILE A 202 15.88 -25.41 -10.02
CA ILE A 202 16.21 -24.81 -11.32
C ILE A 202 15.24 -25.34 -12.39
N ASN A 203 13.96 -25.04 -12.18
CA ASN A 203 12.84 -25.53 -12.98
C ASN A 203 12.13 -24.42 -13.79
N GLY A 204 12.69 -23.21 -13.82
CA GLY A 204 12.11 -22.06 -14.50
C GLY A 204 10.88 -21.45 -13.81
N LYS A 205 10.54 -21.84 -12.57
CA LYS A 205 9.38 -21.28 -11.84
C LYS A 205 9.76 -20.17 -10.84
N HIS A 206 10.97 -20.24 -10.32
CA HIS A 206 11.48 -19.38 -9.26
C HIS A 206 12.57 -18.46 -9.80
N THR A 207 12.44 -17.15 -9.61
CA THR A 207 13.49 -16.19 -9.99
C THR A 207 14.73 -16.34 -9.10
N LEU A 208 15.85 -15.69 -9.45
CA LEU A 208 17.03 -15.69 -8.57
C LEU A 208 16.72 -15.09 -7.19
N TRP A 209 15.81 -14.10 -7.12
CA TRP A 209 15.27 -13.61 -5.85
C TRP A 209 14.51 -14.68 -5.07
N ASP A 210 13.62 -15.43 -5.74
CA ASP A 210 12.83 -16.49 -5.10
C ASP A 210 13.75 -17.60 -4.55
N LEU A 211 14.80 -17.95 -5.30
CA LEU A 211 15.79 -18.94 -4.91
C LEU A 211 16.64 -18.48 -3.72
N ALA A 212 17.05 -17.21 -3.71
CA ALA A 212 17.80 -16.62 -2.60
C ALA A 212 17.05 -16.80 -1.26
N VAL A 213 15.77 -16.44 -1.23
CA VAL A 213 14.91 -16.60 -0.03
C VAL A 213 14.74 -18.08 0.33
N LYS A 214 14.43 -18.94 -0.65
CA LYS A 214 14.21 -20.39 -0.41
C LYS A 214 15.47 -21.10 0.11
N MET A 215 16.64 -20.66 -0.34
CA MET A 215 17.94 -21.19 0.08
C MET A 215 18.51 -20.50 1.33
N LYS A 216 17.85 -19.44 1.82
CA LYS A 216 18.34 -18.56 2.90
C LYS A 216 19.75 -18.02 2.61
N GLN A 217 20.00 -17.63 1.38
CA GLN A 217 21.26 -17.06 0.91
C GLN A 217 21.02 -15.69 0.27
N SER A 218 22.08 -14.90 0.12
CA SER A 218 21.99 -13.67 -0.66
C SER A 218 21.81 -13.98 -2.15
N VAL A 219 21.09 -13.12 -2.87
CA VAL A 219 20.92 -13.25 -4.33
C VAL A 219 22.27 -13.31 -5.05
N LEU A 220 23.25 -12.54 -4.57
CA LEU A 220 24.62 -12.54 -5.08
C LEU A 220 25.28 -13.93 -4.98
N SER A 221 25.13 -14.60 -3.82
CA SER A 221 25.68 -15.95 -3.60
C SER A 221 25.07 -16.95 -4.58
N VAL A 222 23.73 -16.99 -4.66
CA VAL A 222 23.01 -17.91 -5.54
C VAL A 222 23.38 -17.67 -7.00
N SER A 223 23.37 -16.42 -7.45
CA SER A 223 23.71 -16.07 -8.83
C SER A 223 25.16 -16.39 -9.18
N ARG A 224 26.10 -16.15 -8.25
CA ARG A 224 27.51 -16.51 -8.45
C ARG A 224 27.72 -18.02 -8.54
N SER A 225 27.02 -18.81 -7.72
CA SER A 225 27.06 -20.27 -7.79
C SER A 225 26.48 -20.82 -9.09
N LEU A 226 25.49 -20.14 -9.68
CA LEU A 226 24.88 -20.53 -10.96
C LEU A 226 25.68 -20.10 -12.19
N LEU A 227 26.52 -19.06 -12.06
CA LEU A 227 27.25 -18.45 -13.18
C LEU A 227 28.07 -19.44 -14.03
N PRO A 228 28.86 -20.39 -13.47
CA PRO A 228 29.59 -21.36 -14.28
C PRO A 228 28.68 -22.25 -15.14
N TYR A 229 27.52 -22.63 -14.60
CA TYR A 229 26.55 -23.46 -15.31
C TYR A 229 25.82 -22.69 -16.41
N ILE A 230 25.58 -21.39 -16.19
CA ILE A 230 25.03 -20.48 -17.20
C ILE A 230 26.03 -20.31 -18.35
N GLN A 231 27.30 -20.07 -18.03
CA GLN A 231 28.38 -19.92 -19.03
C GLN A 231 28.61 -21.20 -19.85
N GLN A 232 28.46 -22.38 -19.23
CA GLN A 232 28.55 -23.67 -19.92
C GLN A 232 27.28 -24.05 -20.71
N GLY A 233 26.23 -23.24 -20.65
CA GLY A 233 24.93 -23.50 -21.26
C GLY A 233 24.22 -24.73 -20.68
N ILE A 234 24.52 -25.09 -19.43
CA ILE A 234 23.82 -26.14 -18.67
C ILE A 234 22.50 -25.59 -18.15
N THR A 235 22.51 -24.35 -17.68
CA THR A 235 21.34 -23.59 -17.25
C THR A 235 21.16 -22.36 -18.12
N LYS A 236 19.92 -21.91 -18.27
CA LYS A 236 19.58 -20.64 -18.93
C LYS A 236 18.66 -19.85 -18.02
N LEU A 237 18.77 -18.52 -18.05
CA LEU A 237 17.83 -17.63 -17.39
C LEU A 237 16.68 -17.32 -18.36
N VAL A 238 15.44 -17.50 -17.90
CA VAL A 238 14.22 -17.23 -18.67
C VAL A 238 13.33 -16.23 -17.92
N GLU A 239 12.59 -15.43 -18.69
CA GLU A 239 11.55 -14.57 -18.15
C GLU A 239 10.39 -15.42 -17.65
N VAL A 240 9.79 -14.99 -16.54
CA VAL A 240 8.62 -15.61 -15.93
C VAL A 240 7.58 -14.54 -15.67
N PRO A 241 6.28 -14.85 -15.71
CA PRO A 241 5.26 -13.87 -15.35
C PRO A 241 5.26 -13.58 -13.85
N ASP A 242 4.70 -12.43 -13.45
CA ASP A 242 4.38 -12.17 -12.04
C ASP A 242 3.35 -13.19 -11.52
N LEU A 243 3.35 -13.41 -10.21
CA LEU A 243 2.37 -14.30 -9.60
C LEU A 243 1.03 -13.57 -9.46
N PRO A 244 -0.09 -14.15 -9.94
CA PRO A 244 -1.38 -13.53 -9.73
C PRO A 244 -1.69 -13.50 -8.23
N LEU A 245 -1.99 -12.32 -7.71
CA LEU A 245 -2.65 -12.18 -6.42
C LEU A 245 -4.12 -12.56 -6.60
N ALA A 246 -4.66 -13.32 -5.65
CA ALA A 246 -6.07 -13.67 -5.66
C ALA A 246 -6.85 -12.37 -5.38
N VAL A 247 -7.24 -11.66 -6.42
CA VAL A 247 -8.18 -10.56 -6.26
C VAL A 247 -9.50 -11.22 -5.90
N ALA A 248 -9.97 -10.99 -4.66
CA ALA A 248 -11.37 -11.24 -4.40
C ALA A 248 -12.09 -10.23 -5.29
N ARG A 249 -12.62 -10.69 -6.42
CA ARG A 249 -13.70 -9.94 -7.07
C ARG A 249 -14.69 -9.74 -5.95
N VAL A 250 -14.84 -8.51 -5.49
CA VAL A 250 -16.12 -8.10 -4.94
C VAL A 250 -17.07 -8.47 -6.07
N LYS A 251 -17.77 -9.61 -5.91
CA LYS A 251 -18.99 -9.78 -6.65
C LYS A 251 -19.72 -8.48 -6.33
N ASN A 252 -20.01 -7.68 -7.34
CA ASN A 252 -21.19 -6.84 -7.30
C ASN A 252 -22.38 -7.79 -7.12
N SER A 253 -22.52 -8.32 -5.92
CA SER A 253 -23.78 -8.56 -5.29
C SER A 253 -24.06 -7.22 -4.61
N HIS A 254 -24.84 -6.28 -5.13
CA HIS A 254 -26.11 -6.43 -5.85
C HIS A 254 -26.79 -7.80 -5.63
N MET A 255 -26.64 -8.37 -4.44
CA MET A 255 -27.70 -9.14 -3.84
C MET A 255 -28.18 -8.26 -2.71
N ILE A 256 -29.34 -7.68 -2.98
CA ILE A 256 -30.36 -7.36 -2.00
C ILE A 256 -30.51 -8.62 -1.13
N THR A 257 -29.65 -8.75 -0.12
CA THR A 257 -29.88 -9.70 0.95
C THR A 257 -30.78 -8.92 1.89
N ARG A 258 -32.07 -9.24 1.83
CA ARG A 258 -33.09 -8.70 2.74
C ARG A 258 -32.67 -9.00 4.18
N ILE A 259 -31.93 -8.09 4.79
CA ILE A 259 -31.88 -7.94 6.23
C ILE A 259 -32.82 -6.76 6.54
N ASN A 260 -34.10 -7.08 6.68
CA ASN A 260 -35.05 -6.24 7.39
C ASN A 260 -34.63 -6.27 8.88
N SER A 261 -34.44 -5.20 9.65
CA SER A 261 -34.70 -3.78 9.46
C SER A 261 -33.85 -2.98 10.45
N GLY A 262 -33.26 -1.88 9.98
CA GLY A 262 -32.72 -0.78 10.77
C GLY A 262 -31.87 0.08 9.85
N ASN A 263 -32.43 1.19 9.36
CA ASN A 263 -31.92 2.05 8.29
C ASN A 263 -30.41 2.34 8.47
N ILE A 264 -29.54 1.69 7.68
CA ILE A 264 -28.09 1.99 7.72
C ILE A 264 -27.91 3.37 7.09
N PRO A 265 -27.47 4.38 7.86
CA PRO A 265 -27.43 5.75 7.37
C PRO A 265 -26.51 5.90 6.17
N LEU A 266 -26.93 6.71 5.20
CA LEU A 266 -26.16 7.11 4.03
C LEU A 266 -25.58 8.50 4.24
N ILE A 267 -24.26 8.61 4.22
CA ILE A 267 -23.55 9.88 4.36
C ILE A 267 -22.97 10.28 3.00
N ALA A 268 -23.22 11.50 2.55
CA ALA A 268 -22.64 12.03 1.33
C ALA A 268 -21.49 12.99 1.61
N CYS A 269 -20.51 13.05 0.71
CA CYS A 269 -19.46 14.05 0.70
C CYS A 269 -19.38 14.70 -0.69
N VAL A 270 -19.42 16.02 -0.72
CA VAL A 270 -19.21 16.85 -1.91
C VAL A 270 -17.90 17.61 -1.72
N ASP A 271 -16.84 17.16 -2.38
CA ASP A 271 -15.50 17.73 -2.29
C ASP A 271 -14.73 17.35 -3.57
N ASP A 272 -14.10 18.32 -4.24
CA ASP A 272 -13.32 18.09 -5.46
C ASP A 272 -11.99 17.39 -5.18
N SER A 273 -11.52 17.39 -3.92
CA SER A 273 -10.33 16.65 -3.50
C SER A 273 -10.64 15.15 -3.38
N PRO A 274 -10.02 14.29 -4.21
CA PRO A 274 -10.20 12.85 -4.11
C PRO A 274 -9.73 12.30 -2.76
N GLN A 275 -8.70 12.93 -2.18
CA GLN A 275 -8.15 12.57 -0.88
C GLN A 275 -9.14 12.79 0.25
N VAL A 276 -9.82 13.94 0.29
CA VAL A 276 -10.81 14.24 1.33
C VAL A 276 -11.98 13.27 1.24
N CYS A 277 -12.51 13.06 0.04
CA CYS A 277 -13.57 12.08 -0.21
C CYS A 277 -13.15 10.67 0.26
N GLN A 278 -11.94 10.22 -0.06
CA GLN A 278 -11.46 8.88 0.30
C GLN A 278 -11.22 8.73 1.81
N ILE A 279 -10.75 9.78 2.48
CA ILE A 279 -10.59 9.79 3.95
C ILE A 279 -11.96 9.63 4.62
N LEU A 280 -12.95 10.43 4.21
CA LEU A 280 -14.31 10.35 4.73
C LEU A 280 -14.97 9.00 4.40
N GLU A 281 -14.80 8.49 3.18
CA GLU A 281 -15.29 7.18 2.75
C GLU A 281 -14.79 6.07 3.68
N ARG A 282 -13.48 6.02 3.94
CA ARG A 282 -12.88 5.01 4.83
C ARG A 282 -13.38 5.14 6.26
N ILE A 283 -13.48 6.36 6.80
CA ILE A 283 -13.95 6.59 8.18
C ILE A 283 -15.40 6.14 8.32
N ILE A 284 -16.28 6.57 7.41
CA ILE A 284 -17.71 6.26 7.49
C ILE A 284 -17.99 4.77 7.23
N THR A 285 -17.40 4.17 6.20
CA THR A 285 -17.69 2.78 5.81
C THR A 285 -17.11 1.76 6.79
N SER A 286 -15.97 2.04 7.43
CA SER A 286 -15.38 1.16 8.47
C SER A 286 -16.29 0.99 9.70
N ASN A 287 -17.27 1.86 9.88
CA ASN A 287 -18.25 1.79 10.97
C ASN A 287 -19.63 1.31 10.50
N GLY A 288 -19.69 0.69 9.32
CA GLY A 288 -20.88 0.02 8.81
C GLY A 288 -21.95 0.94 8.26
N MET A 289 -21.66 2.23 8.03
CA MET A 289 -22.55 3.16 7.34
C MET A 289 -22.29 3.17 5.84
N ARG A 290 -23.25 3.67 5.07
CA ARG A 290 -23.10 3.84 3.63
C ARG A 290 -22.48 5.20 3.33
N PHE A 291 -21.64 5.28 2.30
CA PHE A 291 -21.01 6.52 1.87
C PHE A 291 -21.30 6.82 0.40
N LEU A 292 -21.45 8.10 0.05
CA LEU A 292 -21.66 8.60 -1.30
C LEU A 292 -20.69 9.74 -1.59
N LYS A 293 -19.70 9.49 -2.44
CA LYS A 293 -18.75 10.53 -2.89
C LYS A 293 -19.26 11.26 -4.12
N ILE A 294 -19.07 12.57 -4.15
CA ILE A 294 -19.43 13.45 -5.25
C ILE A 294 -18.27 14.43 -5.46
N GLN A 295 -17.51 14.22 -6.52
CA GLN A 295 -16.32 15.02 -6.84
C GLN A 295 -16.58 16.15 -7.83
N ASP A 296 -17.64 16.03 -8.63
CA ASP A 296 -18.09 17.09 -9.52
C ASP A 296 -19.22 17.90 -8.83
N PRO A 297 -18.96 19.15 -8.42
CA PRO A 297 -19.95 19.98 -7.75
C PRO A 297 -21.21 20.22 -8.61
N LEU A 298 -21.08 20.22 -9.94
CA LEU A 298 -22.19 20.42 -10.86
C LEU A 298 -23.17 19.23 -10.85
N GLN A 299 -22.67 18.03 -10.55
CA GLN A 299 -23.48 16.81 -10.41
C GLN A 299 -23.97 16.58 -8.97
N ALA A 300 -23.59 17.43 -8.01
CA ALA A 300 -23.91 17.22 -6.60
C ALA A 300 -25.43 17.20 -6.35
N LEU A 301 -26.15 18.22 -6.79
CA LEU A 301 -27.59 18.31 -6.56
C LEU A 301 -28.39 17.13 -7.15
N PRO A 302 -28.24 16.74 -8.43
CA PRO A 302 -28.99 15.62 -8.98
C PRO A 302 -28.66 14.28 -8.30
N ILE A 303 -27.37 14.02 -7.99
CA ILE A 303 -26.94 12.80 -7.30
C ILE A 303 -27.49 12.75 -5.87
N LEU A 304 -27.47 13.87 -5.15
CA LEU A 304 -28.02 13.97 -3.80
C LEU A 304 -29.53 13.70 -3.82
N ILE A 305 -30.30 14.34 -4.72
CA ILE A 305 -31.76 14.14 -4.85
C ILE A 305 -32.11 12.67 -5.08
N GLN A 306 -31.33 11.98 -5.91
CA GLN A 306 -31.55 10.57 -6.23
C GLN A 306 -31.30 9.66 -5.02
N ASN A 307 -30.25 9.94 -4.24
CA ASN A 307 -29.77 9.03 -3.20
C ASN A 307 -30.24 9.36 -1.79
N LYS A 308 -30.71 10.59 -1.55
CA LYS A 308 -31.29 11.07 -0.29
C LYS A 308 -30.46 10.69 0.95
N PRO A 309 -29.22 11.19 1.07
CA PRO A 309 -28.39 10.91 2.23
C PRO A 309 -28.99 11.48 3.52
N ASP A 310 -28.69 10.82 4.64
CA ASP A 310 -29.05 11.20 6.00
C ASP A 310 -28.12 12.28 6.57
N LEU A 311 -26.90 12.44 6.03
CA LEU A 311 -25.97 13.52 6.39
C LEU A 311 -25.09 13.90 5.19
N ILE A 312 -24.78 15.18 5.03
CA ILE A 312 -23.98 15.72 3.92
C ILE A 312 -22.77 16.47 4.47
N PHE A 313 -21.57 16.08 4.04
CA PHE A 313 -20.36 16.89 4.14
C PHE A 313 -20.16 17.69 2.85
N LEU A 314 -19.93 18.99 2.96
CA LEU A 314 -19.81 19.89 1.80
C LEU A 314 -18.56 20.77 1.92
N ASP A 315 -17.68 20.74 0.93
CA ASP A 315 -16.61 21.73 0.80
C ASP A 315 -17.16 23.08 0.30
N LEU A 316 -16.58 24.16 0.82
CA LEU A 316 -16.86 25.51 0.36
C LEU A 316 -15.93 25.98 -0.76
N MET A 317 -14.71 25.43 -0.82
CA MET A 317 -13.66 25.90 -1.74
C MET A 317 -13.46 24.92 -2.89
N MET A 318 -14.42 24.88 -3.82
CA MET A 318 -14.35 24.03 -5.01
C MET A 318 -14.17 24.88 -6.29
N PRO A 319 -13.34 24.46 -7.26
CA PRO A 319 -13.21 25.13 -8.55
C PRO A 319 -14.51 25.00 -9.36
N GLY A 320 -14.99 26.12 -9.90
CA GLY A 320 -16.16 26.13 -10.80
C GLY A 320 -17.54 26.18 -10.13
N MET A 321 -17.63 26.10 -8.80
CA MET A 321 -18.89 26.30 -8.07
C MET A 321 -18.66 26.92 -6.68
N ASN A 322 -19.50 27.88 -6.31
CA ASN A 322 -19.50 28.46 -4.97
C ASN A 322 -20.22 27.51 -3.99
N GLY A 323 -19.49 26.89 -3.05
CA GLY A 323 -20.10 25.95 -2.09
C GLY A 323 -21.20 26.56 -1.21
N TYR A 324 -21.22 27.88 -1.02
CA TYR A 324 -22.33 28.58 -0.34
C TYR A 324 -23.63 28.58 -1.17
N GLU A 325 -23.52 28.69 -2.50
CA GLU A 325 -24.68 28.62 -3.40
C GLU A 325 -25.24 27.20 -3.46
N LEU A 326 -24.37 26.19 -3.44
CA LEU A 326 -24.80 24.78 -3.35
C LEU A 326 -25.50 24.50 -2.02
N CYS A 327 -24.94 24.98 -0.89
CA CYS A 327 -25.59 24.89 0.42
C CYS A 327 -26.99 25.51 0.43
N THR A 328 -27.12 26.72 -0.14
CA THR A 328 -28.40 27.42 -0.26
C THR A 328 -29.39 26.65 -1.14
N SER A 329 -28.92 26.08 -2.25
CA SER A 329 -29.74 25.30 -3.18
C SER A 329 -30.23 24.00 -2.54
N LEU A 330 -29.38 23.34 -1.75
CA LEU A 330 -29.76 22.16 -0.95
C LEU A 330 -30.83 22.53 0.08
N ARG A 331 -30.68 23.64 0.81
CA ARG A 331 -31.68 24.07 1.80
C ARG A 331 -33.02 24.47 1.21
N ARG A 332 -33.04 25.02 -0.01
CA ARG A 332 -34.29 25.31 -0.74
C ARG A 332 -34.97 24.07 -1.31
N THR A 333 -34.24 22.96 -1.42
CA THR A 333 -34.80 21.67 -1.86
C THR A 333 -35.51 21.02 -0.68
N THR A 334 -36.82 20.78 -0.80
CA THR A 334 -37.67 20.24 0.28
C THR A 334 -37.11 18.95 0.89
N THR A 335 -36.49 18.10 0.07
CA THR A 335 -35.85 16.84 0.49
C THR A 335 -34.69 17.05 1.48
N PHE A 336 -33.95 18.17 1.40
CA PHE A 336 -32.75 18.43 2.22
C PHE A 336 -32.91 19.59 3.20
N ALA A 337 -34.12 20.15 3.32
CA ALA A 337 -34.39 21.26 4.24
C ALA A 337 -33.95 20.94 5.67
N ASN A 338 -34.16 19.68 6.10
CA ASN A 338 -33.83 19.19 7.44
C ASN A 338 -32.61 18.25 7.49
N THR A 339 -31.99 17.92 6.35
CA THR A 339 -30.84 17.01 6.33
C THR A 339 -29.62 17.71 6.95
N PRO A 340 -28.96 17.12 7.97
CA PRO A 340 -27.71 17.63 8.52
C PRO A 340 -26.68 17.91 7.42
N LEU A 341 -26.22 19.16 7.34
CA LEU A 341 -25.20 19.59 6.38
C LEU A 341 -24.02 20.18 7.16
N ALA A 342 -22.89 19.48 7.14
CA ALA A 342 -21.67 19.89 7.79
C ALA A 342 -20.69 20.42 6.74
N ILE A 343 -20.24 21.66 6.92
CA ILE A 343 -19.28 22.29 6.02
C ILE A 343 -17.85 21.84 6.34
N LEU A 344 -17.06 21.53 5.31
CA LEU A 344 -15.62 21.37 5.40
C LEU A 344 -14.96 22.67 4.96
N THR A 345 -14.12 23.27 5.79
CA THR A 345 -13.45 24.55 5.46
C THR A 345 -11.97 24.54 5.81
N GLY A 346 -11.12 25.10 4.94
CA GLY A 346 -9.70 25.34 5.23
C GLY A 346 -9.42 26.64 6.01
N SER A 347 -10.40 27.54 6.15
CA SER A 347 -10.23 28.83 6.82
C SER A 347 -10.76 28.81 8.27
N ASN A 348 -9.93 29.29 9.21
CA ASN A 348 -10.25 29.32 10.65
C ASN A 348 -11.04 30.58 11.08
N GLY A 349 -11.49 31.41 10.15
CA GLY A 349 -12.10 32.71 10.44
C GLY A 349 -13.46 32.61 11.14
N ALA A 350 -13.68 33.42 12.19
CA ALA A 350 -14.99 33.53 12.85
C ALA A 350 -16.09 34.02 11.88
N PHE A 351 -15.72 34.79 10.86
CA PHE A 351 -16.61 35.28 9.81
C PHE A 351 -17.14 34.17 8.91
N ASP A 352 -16.33 33.17 8.54
CA ASP A 352 -16.76 32.08 7.67
C ASP A 352 -17.76 31.16 8.39
N ARG A 353 -17.59 30.97 9.71
CA ARG A 353 -18.55 30.23 10.55
C ARG A 353 -19.90 30.95 10.66
N ALA A 354 -19.87 32.27 10.87
CA ALA A 354 -21.10 33.07 10.91
C ALA A 354 -21.82 33.05 9.55
N ARG A 355 -21.06 33.18 8.46
CA ARG A 355 -21.57 33.14 7.09
C ARG A 355 -22.16 31.77 6.73
N ALA A 356 -21.47 30.68 7.05
CA ALA A 356 -21.96 29.31 6.89
C ALA A 356 -23.32 29.06 7.59
N LYS A 357 -23.48 29.55 8.83
CA LYS A 357 -24.75 29.46 9.55
C LYS A 357 -25.88 30.26 8.88
N VAL A 358 -25.57 31.44 8.33
CA VAL A 358 -26.55 32.25 7.58
C VAL A 358 -27.04 31.53 6.34
N PHE A 359 -26.18 30.77 5.65
CA PHE A 359 -26.55 29.96 4.48
C PHE A 359 -27.14 28.59 4.82
N GLY A 360 -27.42 28.33 6.10
CA GLY A 360 -28.19 27.17 6.57
C GLY A 360 -27.37 25.92 6.89
N ALA A 361 -26.04 25.99 7.00
CA ALA A 361 -25.24 24.86 7.45
C ALA A 361 -25.57 24.48 8.91
N THR A 362 -25.62 23.19 9.18
CA THR A 362 -25.92 22.64 10.51
C THR A 362 -24.68 22.63 11.40
N ASP A 363 -23.52 22.32 10.82
CA ASP A 363 -22.24 22.28 11.54
C ASP A 363 -21.04 22.59 10.63
N PHE A 364 -19.84 22.63 11.18
CA PHE A 364 -18.61 22.84 10.43
C PHE A 364 -17.42 22.04 10.98
N ILE A 365 -16.54 21.60 10.08
CA ILE A 365 -15.27 20.94 10.36
C ILE A 365 -14.17 21.74 9.67
N ASN A 366 -13.14 22.11 10.43
CA ASN A 366 -11.95 22.72 9.85
C ASN A 366 -11.04 21.62 9.29
N LYS A 367 -10.55 21.80 8.07
CA LYS A 367 -9.45 21.03 7.48
C LYS A 367 -8.15 21.45 8.20
N PRO A 368 -7.25 20.52 8.58
CA PRO A 368 -7.28 19.09 8.28
C PRO A 368 -8.33 18.33 9.11
N ILE A 369 -8.97 17.35 8.45
CA ILE A 369 -10.09 16.59 9.00
C ILE A 369 -9.58 15.59 10.04
N SER A 370 -10.05 15.71 11.28
CA SER A 370 -9.75 14.75 12.35
C SER A 370 -10.90 13.76 12.53
N ILE A 371 -10.56 12.49 12.76
CA ILE A 371 -11.51 11.39 12.93
C ILE A 371 -12.53 11.69 14.03
N ASP A 372 -12.08 12.21 15.18
CA ASP A 372 -12.94 12.53 16.32
C ASP A 372 -14.00 13.60 16.00
N LYS A 373 -13.69 14.55 15.10
CA LYS A 373 -14.63 15.61 14.71
C LYS A 373 -15.70 15.09 13.75
N ILE A 374 -15.34 14.16 12.85
CA ILE A 374 -16.32 13.49 11.99
C ILE A 374 -17.31 12.72 12.86
N TRP A 375 -16.81 11.92 13.81
CA TRP A 375 -17.67 11.12 14.69
C TRP A 375 -18.55 11.98 15.58
N SER A 376 -18.01 13.06 16.13
CA SER A 376 -18.80 14.03 16.90
C SER A 376 -20.02 14.54 16.12
N ILE A 377 -19.86 14.83 14.83
CA ILE A 377 -20.98 15.27 13.97
C ILE A 377 -21.90 14.10 13.62
N VAL A 378 -21.35 12.95 13.24
CA VAL A 378 -22.14 11.77 12.90
C VAL A 378 -23.00 11.31 14.07
N ASP A 379 -22.44 11.14 15.26
CA ASP A 379 -23.16 10.69 16.45
C ASP A 379 -24.21 11.73 16.87
N LYS A 380 -23.88 13.02 16.77
CA LYS A 380 -24.78 14.13 17.13
C LYS A 380 -26.03 14.18 16.26
N TYR A 381 -25.92 13.87 14.97
CA TYR A 381 -27.03 14.06 14.03
C TYR A 381 -27.69 12.76 13.55
N LEU A 382 -27.00 11.62 13.64
CA LEU A 382 -27.53 10.32 13.20
C LEU A 382 -27.93 9.40 14.37
N SER A 383 -27.72 9.81 15.63
CA SER A 383 -28.15 9.09 16.84
C SER A 383 -27.87 7.59 16.77
N THR A 384 -26.63 7.21 16.50
CA THR A 384 -26.15 5.83 16.60
C THR A 384 -26.04 5.46 18.08
N ALA A 385 -26.93 4.58 18.56
CA ALA A 385 -26.84 4.07 19.93
C ALA A 385 -25.44 3.51 20.23
N PRO A 386 -24.84 3.80 21.40
CA PRO A 386 -23.49 3.35 21.72
C PRO A 386 -23.46 1.83 21.83
N LYS A 387 -22.74 1.14 20.95
CA LYS A 387 -22.37 -0.26 21.17
C LYS A 387 -21.25 -0.28 22.20
N ASN A 388 -21.61 -0.65 23.42
CA ASN A 388 -20.68 -0.92 24.51
C ASN A 388 -19.52 -1.80 24.04
N VAL A 389 -18.32 -1.22 23.96
CA VAL A 389 -17.08 -1.98 24.05
C VAL A 389 -16.99 -2.42 25.51
N HIS A 390 -17.37 -3.66 25.79
CA HIS A 390 -17.10 -4.27 27.08
C HIS A 390 -15.57 -4.40 27.24
N LEU A 391 -15.00 -3.50 28.05
CA LEU A 391 -13.81 -3.78 28.84
C LEU A 391 -14.18 -4.93 29.80
N SER A 392 -13.71 -6.14 29.51
CA SER A 392 -13.57 -7.19 30.51
C SER A 392 -12.12 -7.66 30.53
N ASN A 393 -11.31 -6.95 31.32
CA ASN A 393 -10.14 -7.53 31.97
C ASN A 393 -10.63 -8.61 32.93
N SER A 394 -10.30 -9.87 32.66
CA SER A 394 -9.80 -10.80 33.67
C SER A 394 -9.39 -12.11 33.01
N CYS A 395 -8.07 -12.34 32.98
CA CYS A 395 -7.47 -13.67 33.04
C CYS A 395 -8.25 -14.59 33.99
N PHE A 396 -8.48 -15.84 33.59
CA PHE A 396 -8.00 -17.01 34.34
C PHE A 396 -8.04 -18.23 33.40
N LEU A 397 -6.87 -18.87 33.26
CA LEU A 397 -6.66 -20.13 32.54
C LEU A 397 -7.30 -21.30 33.32
N PRO A 398 -7.74 -22.38 32.66
CA PRO A 398 -7.94 -23.66 33.34
C PRO A 398 -6.62 -24.44 33.37
N SER A 399 -6.16 -24.83 34.56
CA SER A 399 -5.16 -25.88 34.74
C SER A 399 -5.85 -27.13 35.27
N VAL A 400 -5.72 -28.21 34.52
CA VAL A 400 -6.08 -29.58 34.91
C VAL A 400 -4.89 -30.18 35.67
N ASN A 401 -5.14 -30.84 36.81
CA ASN A 401 -4.68 -32.21 37.10
C ASN A 401 -5.07 -32.66 38.52
N ASP A 402 -5.70 -33.85 38.55
CA ASP A 402 -5.67 -34.95 39.52
C ASP A 402 -5.07 -34.73 40.93
N GLU A 403 -5.81 -35.13 41.97
CA GLU A 403 -5.60 -36.41 42.68
C GLU A 403 -6.56 -36.54 43.89
N SER A 404 -7.33 -37.64 43.87
CA SER A 404 -7.67 -38.57 44.96
C SER A 404 -7.83 -38.15 46.44
N LEU A 405 -8.73 -38.91 47.08
CA LEU A 405 -8.78 -39.33 48.50
C LEU A 405 -9.88 -38.71 49.39
N CYS A 406 -10.91 -39.53 49.58
CA CYS A 406 -11.35 -40.10 50.87
C CYS A 406 -12.14 -39.25 51.89
N THR A 407 -13.30 -39.84 52.22
CA THR A 407 -13.92 -40.04 53.54
C THR A 407 -14.58 -38.86 54.25
N SER A 408 -15.92 -38.89 54.20
CA SER A 408 -16.82 -39.02 55.37
C SER A 408 -16.27 -38.65 56.75
N SER A 409 -16.78 -37.56 57.33
CA SER A 409 -17.69 -37.53 58.49
C SER A 409 -17.97 -36.08 58.89
#